data_AF-A0A344L888-F1
#
_entry.id   AF-A0A344L888-F1
#
_cell.length_a   1.000
_cell.length_b   1.000
_cell.length_c   1.000
_cell.angle_alpha   90.00
_cell.angle_beta   90.00
_cell.angle_gamma   90.00
#
_symmetry.space_group_name_H-M   'P 1'
#
loop_
_entity.id
_entity.type
_entity.pdbx_description
1 polymer ?
#
loop_
_entity_poly.entity_id
_entity_poly.type
_entity_poly.pdbx_seq_one_letter_code
_entity_poly.pdbx_strand_id
1 'polypeptide(L)'
;MVGEPVLPGSIVAAHLEACAAELAGSAEVGTAGELADVLEHLAAGQRQLSLALARLACVVRGSQVDGALTEVLEAAASAAGYSADAIAESEPVLAALLQTADEDTRL
;
A
#
# COMPACT_ATOMS: atom_id res chain seq x y z
N MET A 1 -22.11 12.44 19.78
CA MET A 1 -21.25 11.91 18.71
C MET A 1 -20.55 10.69 19.27
N VAL A 2 -20.98 9.49 18.87
CA VAL A 2 -20.29 8.26 19.26
C VAL A 2 -19.04 8.19 18.38
N GLY A 3 -17.86 8.33 18.98
CA GLY A 3 -16.61 8.22 18.25
C GLY A 3 -16.51 6.83 17.63
N GLU A 4 -16.05 6.75 16.38
CA GLU A 4 -15.82 5.47 15.71
C GLU A 4 -14.94 4.58 16.59
N PRO A 5 -15.33 3.31 16.82
CA PRO A 5 -14.54 2.41 17.64
C PRO A 5 -13.19 2.17 16.95
N VAL A 6 -12.10 2.62 17.59
CA VAL A 6 -10.74 2.33 17.13
C VAL A 6 -10.49 0.83 17.29
N LEU A 7 -10.37 0.13 16.15
CA LEU A 7 -10.09 -1.31 16.14
C LEU A 7 -8.68 -1.59 16.71
N PRO A 8 -8.49 -2.73 17.41
CA PRO A 8 -7.15 -3.16 17.79
C PRO A 8 -6.26 -3.35 16.56
N GLY A 9 -4.97 -2.97 16.67
CA GLY A 9 -4.02 -3.03 15.56
C GLY A 9 -3.86 -4.43 14.95
N SER A 10 -4.01 -5.49 15.75
CA SER A 10 -3.99 -6.87 15.27
C SER A 10 -5.15 -7.20 14.33
N ILE A 11 -6.33 -6.63 14.57
CA ILE A 11 -7.51 -6.81 13.69
C ILE A 11 -7.28 -6.09 12.36
N VAL A 12 -6.75 -4.87 12.41
CA VAL A 12 -6.42 -4.10 11.20
C VAL A 12 -5.34 -4.83 10.38
N ALA A 13 -4.31 -5.38 11.03
CA ALA A 13 -3.26 -6.14 10.37
C ALA A 13 -3.79 -7.44 9.71
N ALA A 14 -4.67 -8.17 10.39
CA ALA A 14 -5.29 -9.38 9.82
C ALA A 14 -6.19 -9.05 8.62
N HIS A 15 -6.91 -7.92 8.65
CA HIS A 15 -7.72 -7.50 7.53
C HIS A 15 -6.86 -7.05 6.33
N LEU A 16 -5.78 -6.31 6.59
CA LEU A 16 -4.79 -5.96 5.57
C LEU A 16 -4.20 -7.21 4.90
N GLU A 17 -3.82 -8.22 5.68
CA GLU A 17 -3.32 -9.50 5.17
C GLU A 17 -4.34 -10.18 4.25
N ALA A 18 -5.60 -10.25 4.66
CA ALA A 18 -6.68 -10.83 3.86
C ALA A 18 -6.89 -10.06 2.54
N CYS A 19 -6.97 -8.72 2.59
CA CYS A 19 -7.13 -7.90 1.39
C CYS A 19 -5.92 -8.02 0.45
N ALA A 20 -4.71 -8.05 0.98
CA ALA A 20 -3.50 -8.24 0.17
C ALA A 20 -3.49 -9.63 -0.49
N ALA A 21 -3.95 -10.66 0.20
CA ALA A 21 -4.08 -12.01 -0.35
C ALA A 21 -5.14 -12.08 -1.46
N GLU A 22 -6.30 -11.42 -1.27
CA GLU A 22 -7.33 -11.31 -2.31
C GLU A 22 -6.82 -10.57 -3.53
N LEU A 23 -6.14 -9.43 -3.35
CA LEU A 23 -5.54 -8.67 -4.45
C LEU A 23 -4.48 -9.48 -5.19
N ALA A 24 -3.62 -10.22 -4.47
CA ALA A 24 -2.63 -11.10 -5.09
C ALA A 24 -3.25 -12.30 -5.84
N GLY A 25 -4.43 -12.74 -5.42
CA GLY A 25 -5.20 -13.79 -6.10
C GLY A 25 -6.04 -13.28 -7.27
N SER A 26 -6.30 -11.97 -7.34
CA SER A 26 -7.05 -11.32 -8.41
C SER A 26 -6.12 -11.07 -9.61
N ALA A 27 -5.98 -12.08 -10.46
CA ALA A 27 -5.13 -12.00 -11.65
C ALA A 27 -5.74 -11.20 -12.82
N GLU A 28 -7.02 -10.84 -12.73
CA GLU A 28 -7.75 -10.19 -13.81
C GLU A 28 -8.06 -8.75 -13.42
N VAL A 29 -7.34 -7.82 -14.03
CA VAL A 29 -7.72 -6.41 -14.06
C VAL A 29 -8.49 -6.23 -15.36
N GLY A 30 -9.80 -6.06 -15.26
CA GLY A 30 -10.73 -6.26 -16.37
C GLY A 30 -10.64 -5.18 -17.44
N THR A 31 -10.30 -3.95 -17.05
CA THR A 31 -10.17 -2.80 -17.96
C THR A 31 -8.95 -1.93 -17.64
N ALA A 32 -8.57 -1.07 -18.59
CA ALA A 32 -7.53 -0.07 -18.40
C ALA A 32 -7.86 0.92 -17.26
N GLY A 33 -9.12 1.31 -17.12
CA GLY A 33 -9.59 2.14 -16.00
C GLY A 33 -9.47 1.44 -14.65
N GLU A 34 -9.85 0.15 -14.58
CA GLU A 34 -9.71 -0.63 -13.34
C GLU A 34 -8.23 -0.79 -12.95
N LEU A 35 -7.32 -0.94 -13.93
CA LEU A 35 -5.88 -0.95 -13.67
C LEU A 35 -5.39 0.37 -13.10
N ALA A 36 -5.89 1.48 -13.62
CA ALA A 36 -5.55 2.79 -13.10
C ALA A 36 -5.94 2.93 -11.63
N ASP A 37 -7.19 2.58 -11.32
CA ASP A 37 -7.70 2.61 -9.95
C ASP A 37 -6.89 1.70 -9.02
N VAL A 38 -6.59 0.47 -9.44
CA VAL A 38 -5.80 -0.47 -8.64
C VAL A 38 -4.40 0.08 -8.35
N LEU A 39 -3.72 0.65 -9.35
CA LEU A 39 -2.38 1.23 -9.18
C LEU A 39 -2.40 2.46 -8.26
N GLU A 40 -3.41 3.32 -8.37
CA GLU A 40 -3.57 4.48 -7.47
C GLU A 40 -3.76 4.03 -6.02
N HIS A 41 -4.70 3.11 -5.78
CA HIS A 41 -4.96 2.57 -4.43
C HIS A 41 -3.75 1.82 -3.88
N LEU A 42 -3.01 1.10 -4.72
CA LEU A 42 -1.79 0.39 -4.31
C LEU A 42 -0.68 1.37 -3.92
N ALA A 43 -0.45 2.43 -4.69
CA ALA A 43 0.51 3.48 -4.34
C ALA A 43 0.14 4.15 -3.00
N ALA A 44 -1.14 4.51 -2.82
CA ALA A 44 -1.63 5.07 -1.58
C ALA A 44 -1.46 4.10 -0.39
N GLY A 45 -1.77 2.81 -0.60
CA GLY A 45 -1.58 1.75 0.39
C GLY A 45 -0.11 1.61 0.81
N GLN A 46 0.81 1.60 -0.16
CA GLN A 46 2.25 1.54 0.11
C GLN A 46 2.74 2.75 0.93
N ARG A 47 2.21 3.96 0.70
CA ARG A 47 2.50 5.12 1.56
C ARG A 47 2.01 4.93 3.00
N GLN A 48 0.81 4.40 3.18
CA GLN A 48 0.28 4.13 4.53
C GLN A 48 1.09 3.04 5.25
N LEU A 49 1.53 2.01 4.53
CA LEU A 49 2.42 0.97 5.08
C LEU A 49 3.77 1.55 5.49
N SER A 50 4.36 2.41 4.65
CA SER A 50 5.60 3.13 4.99
C SER A 50 5.46 3.89 6.32
N LEU A 51 4.37 4.64 6.49
CA LEU A 51 4.08 5.37 7.72
C LEU A 51 3.85 4.44 8.92
N ALA A 52 3.10 3.36 8.74
CA ALA A 52 2.82 2.39 9.79
C ALA A 52 4.11 1.71 10.29
N LEU A 53 4.98 1.29 9.37
CA LEU A 53 6.27 0.66 9.69
C LEU A 53 7.21 1.64 10.39
N ALA A 54 7.28 2.90 9.94
CA ALA A 54 8.07 3.94 10.61
C ALA A 54 7.57 4.22 12.04
N ARG A 55 6.24 4.20 12.26
CA ARG A 55 5.66 4.33 13.60
C ARG A 55 5.99 3.13 14.49
N LEU A 56 5.92 1.91 13.96
CA LEU A 56 6.33 0.71 14.69
C LEU A 56 7.82 0.77 15.07
N ALA A 57 8.70 1.22 14.18
CA ALA A 57 10.11 1.43 14.49
C ALA A 57 10.31 2.39 15.66
N CYS A 58 9.56 3.51 15.69
CA CYS A 58 9.59 4.47 16.79
C CYS A 58 9.14 3.84 18.13
N VAL A 59 8.07 3.03 18.11
CA VAL A 59 7.59 2.31 19.30
C VAL A 59 8.65 1.32 19.80
N VAL A 60 9.22 0.52 18.91
CA VAL A 60 10.27 -0.48 19.22
C VAL A 60 11.50 0.22 19.83
N ARG A 61 11.97 1.30 19.20
CA ARG A 61 13.09 2.13 19.69
C ARG A 61 12.84 2.67 21.10
N GLY A 62 11.64 3.17 21.38
CA GLY A 62 11.25 3.68 22.71
C GLY A 62 11.14 2.60 23.79
N SER A 63 10.90 1.36 23.39
CA SER A 63 10.75 0.21 24.31
C SER A 63 12.06 -0.52 24.66
N GLN A 64 13.22 -0.03 24.19
CA GLN A 64 14.53 -0.68 24.34
C GLN A 64 14.58 -2.13 23.79
N VAL A 65 13.68 -2.46 22.87
CA VAL A 65 13.70 -3.71 22.12
C VAL A 65 14.87 -3.67 21.12
N ASP A 66 15.28 -4.86 20.65
CA ASP A 66 16.40 -5.09 19.72
C ASP A 66 16.56 -4.00 18.66
N GLY A 67 17.74 -3.37 18.62
CA GLY A 67 18.09 -2.35 17.64
C GLY A 67 18.01 -2.87 16.21
N ALA A 68 18.30 -4.16 15.99
CA ALA A 68 18.16 -4.79 14.68
C ALA A 68 16.71 -4.79 14.19
N LEU A 69 15.72 -5.00 15.08
CA LEU A 69 14.31 -4.93 14.70
C LEU A 69 13.90 -3.50 14.32
N THR A 70 14.45 -2.50 15.00
CA THR A 70 14.22 -1.08 14.64
C THR A 70 14.74 -0.80 13.23
N GLU A 71 15.97 -1.22 12.92
CA GLU A 71 16.58 -1.05 11.59
C GLU A 71 15.79 -1.78 10.49
N VAL A 72 15.32 -3.01 10.77
CA VAL A 72 14.48 -3.77 9.85
C VAL A 72 13.17 -3.03 9.55
N LEU A 73 12.51 -2.48 10.56
CA LEU A 73 11.27 -1.72 10.37
C LEU A 73 11.49 -0.41 9.60
N GLU A 74 12.61 0.28 9.82
CA GLU A 74 12.96 1.49 9.07
C GLU A 74 13.31 1.20 7.61
N ALA A 75 14.04 0.10 7.37
CA ALA A 75 14.33 -0.37 6.03
C ALA A 75 13.04 -0.77 5.29
N ALA A 76 12.14 -1.50 5.95
CA ALA A 76 10.84 -1.87 5.40
C ALA A 76 9.96 -0.65 5.11
N ALA A 77 9.95 0.34 6.01
CA ALA A 77 9.24 1.61 5.80
C ALA A 77 9.74 2.33 4.55
N SER A 78 11.07 2.36 4.36
CA SER A 78 11.69 2.99 3.19
C SER A 78 11.35 2.23 1.90
N ALA A 79 11.42 0.89 1.92
CA ALA A 79 11.08 0.06 0.77
C ALA A 79 9.61 0.22 0.33
N ALA A 80 8.67 0.28 1.27
CA ALA A 80 7.27 0.59 0.97
C ALA A 80 7.12 2.00 0.37
N GLY A 81 7.86 2.98 0.91
CA GLY A 81 7.91 4.33 0.35
C GLY A 81 8.37 4.36 -1.11
N TYR A 82 9.51 3.72 -1.41
CA TYR A 82 10.03 3.62 -2.78
C TYR A 82 9.11 2.85 -3.72
N SER A 83 8.41 1.83 -3.22
CA SER A 83 7.40 1.13 -4.03
C SER A 83 6.25 2.04 -4.41
N ALA A 84 5.80 2.90 -3.48
CA ALA A 84 4.78 3.91 -3.77
C ALA A 84 5.27 4.94 -4.80
N ASP A 85 6.51 5.42 -4.67
CA ASP A 85 7.13 6.33 -5.63
C ASP A 85 7.18 5.71 -7.03
N ALA A 86 7.69 4.48 -7.15
CA ALA A 86 7.81 3.78 -8.42
C ALA A 86 6.45 3.56 -9.11
N ILE A 87 5.39 3.28 -8.35
CA ILE A 87 4.04 3.15 -8.90
C ILE A 87 3.51 4.52 -9.34
N ALA A 88 3.67 5.57 -8.52
CA ALA A 88 3.23 6.92 -8.88
C ALA A 88 3.95 7.47 -10.13
N GLU A 89 5.23 7.16 -10.29
CA GLU A 89 6.00 7.50 -11.50
C GLU A 89 5.47 6.84 -12.78
N SER A 90 4.64 5.79 -12.66
CA SER A 90 3.97 5.16 -13.80
C SER A 90 2.72 5.91 -14.27
N GLU A 91 2.23 6.92 -13.53
CA GLU A 91 1.04 7.71 -13.85
C GLU A 91 1.05 8.26 -15.30
N PRO A 92 2.14 8.85 -15.82
CA PRO A 92 2.14 9.37 -17.19
C PRO A 92 1.97 8.27 -18.26
N VAL A 93 2.49 7.07 -17.99
CA VAL A 93 2.38 5.93 -18.89
C VAL A 93 0.93 5.43 -18.90
N LEU A 94 0.32 5.33 -17.72
CA LEU A 94 -1.07 4.95 -17.55
C LEU A 94 -2.02 5.97 -18.19
N ALA A 95 -1.78 7.27 -18.00
CA ALA A 95 -2.55 8.33 -18.65
C ALA A 95 -2.45 8.28 -20.17
N ALA A 96 -1.26 7.98 -20.73
CA ALA A 96 -1.10 7.77 -22.17
C ALA A 96 -1.86 6.53 -22.66
N LEU A 97 -1.95 5.48 -21.85
CA LEU A 97 -2.71 4.28 -22.15
C LEU A 97 -4.21 4.58 -22.19
N LEU A 98 -4.75 5.30 -21.20
CA LEU A 98 -6.16 5.74 -21.15
C LEU A 98 -6.53 6.77 -22.23
N GLN A 99 -5.55 7.49 -22.79
CA GLN A 99 -5.80 8.39 -23.93
C GLN A 99 -5.86 7.64 -25.26
N THR A 100 -5.18 6.50 -25.37
CA THR A 100 -5.09 5.70 -26.60
C THR A 100 -6.08 4.54 -26.61
N ALA A 101 -6.45 4.04 -25.45
CA ALA A 101 -7.45 3.03 -25.19
C ALA A 101 -8.61 3.67 -24.42
N ASP A 102 -9.86 3.39 -24.79
CA ASP A 102 -11.02 3.80 -23.97
C ASP A 102 -10.90 3.19 -22.57
N GLU A 103 -11.47 3.82 -21.53
CA GLU A 103 -11.40 3.34 -20.14
C GLU A 103 -11.96 1.91 -20.00
N ASP A 104 -12.93 1.56 -20.85
CA ASP A 104 -13.57 0.25 -20.96
C ASP A 104 -12.76 -0.78 -21.77
N THR A 105 -11.57 -0.43 -22.24
CA THR A 105 -10.72 -1.33 -23.01
C THR A 105 -10.25 -2.47 -22.12
N ARG A 106 -10.59 -3.71 -22.51
CA ARG A 106 -10.16 -4.91 -21.80
C ARG A 106 -8.67 -5.16 -21.99
N LEU A 107 -7.99 -5.55 -20.91
CA LEU A 107 -6.58 -5.92 -20.87
C LEU A 107 -6.39 -7.44 -21.00
#